data_AF-A0A955NQA4-F1
#
_entry.id   AF-A0A955NQA4-F1
#
_cell.length_a   1.000
_cell.length_b   1.000
_cell.length_c   1.000
_cell.angle_alpha   90.00
_cell.angle_beta   90.00
_cell.angle_gamma   90.00
#
_symmetry.space_group_name_H-M   'P 1'
#
loop_
_entity.id
_entity.type
_entity.pdbx_description
1 polymer ?
#
loop_
_entity_poly.entity_id
_entity_poly.type
_entity_poly.pdbx_seq_one_letter_code
_entity_poly.pdbx_strand_id
1 'polypeptide(L)'
;MKPTTSNARVSPPFEPPENKELTTGKGAHEIIAQRRSAVAMDGRSTLESERFFEMMSRVLPRKGNPVWESISWIPSIHLGLFVHHRLQGLVPGLYALVRRPEAFETLKGSMRSEFL
;
A
#
# COMPACT_ATOMS: atom_id res chain seq x y z
N MET A 1 28.39 -14.34 -7.68
CA MET A 1 27.50 -14.80 -6.58
C MET A 1 26.07 -14.51 -6.97
N LYS A 2 25.20 -15.51 -7.04
CA LYS A 2 23.75 -15.32 -7.23
C LYS A 2 23.10 -15.14 -5.85
N PRO A 3 22.16 -14.20 -5.64
CA PRO A 3 21.50 -14.05 -4.35
C PRO A 3 20.62 -15.28 -4.11
N THR A 4 20.85 -15.97 -3.00
CA THR A 4 19.98 -17.04 -2.51
C THR A 4 18.65 -16.41 -2.10
N THR A 5 17.56 -16.81 -2.77
CA THR A 5 16.21 -16.39 -2.38
C THR A 5 15.82 -17.20 -1.15
N SER A 6 15.85 -16.55 0.02
CA SER A 6 15.33 -17.09 1.26
C SER A 6 13.82 -17.33 1.09
N ASN A 7 13.34 -18.52 1.45
CA ASN A 7 11.92 -18.88 1.42
C ASN A 7 11.08 -17.77 2.04
N ALA A 8 10.26 -17.12 1.22
CA ALA A 8 9.39 -16.04 1.64
C ALA A 8 8.39 -16.60 2.64
N ARG A 9 8.42 -16.09 3.87
CA ARG A 9 7.27 -16.22 4.76
C ARG A 9 6.13 -15.45 4.10
N VAL A 10 5.11 -16.17 3.66
CA VAL A 10 3.85 -15.57 3.22
C VAL A 10 3.36 -14.70 4.38
N SER A 11 3.30 -13.39 4.14
CA SER A 11 2.75 -12.48 5.14
C SER A 11 1.26 -12.80 5.28
N PRO A 12 0.68 -12.78 6.49
CA PRO A 12 -0.74 -13.03 6.67
C PRO A 12 -1.57 -12.07 5.80
N PRO A 13 -2.80 -12.46 5.40
CA PRO A 13 -3.70 -11.58 4.66
C PRO A 13 -3.78 -10.21 5.34
N PHE A 14 -3.54 -9.15 4.58
CA PHE A 14 -3.66 -7.79 5.09
C PHE A 14 -5.13 -7.52 5.45
N GLU A 15 -5.44 -7.52 6.74
CA GLU A 15 -6.68 -6.93 7.23
C GLU A 15 -6.49 -5.41 7.30
N PRO A 16 -7.31 -4.63 6.57
CA PRO A 16 -7.19 -3.19 6.61
C PRO A 16 -7.46 -2.70 8.04
N PRO A 17 -6.58 -1.88 8.64
CA PRO A 17 -6.83 -1.35 9.97
C PRO A 17 -8.16 -0.60 10.01
N GLU A 18 -8.85 -0.69 11.15
CA GLU A 18 -10.02 0.13 11.45
C GLU A 18 -9.69 1.60 11.22
N ASN A 19 -10.69 2.37 10.76
CA ASN A 19 -10.52 3.78 10.45
C ASN A 19 -10.34 4.58 11.75
N LYS A 20 -9.11 4.65 12.26
CA LYS A 20 -8.76 5.66 13.26
C LYS A 20 -8.86 7.01 12.57
N GLU A 21 -9.78 7.86 13.03
CA GLU A 21 -9.73 9.28 12.71
C GLU A 21 -8.37 9.80 13.14
N LEU A 22 -7.50 10.00 12.16
CA LEU A 22 -6.25 10.68 12.41
C LEU A 22 -6.60 12.14 12.54
N THR A 23 -6.62 12.60 13.79
CA THR A 23 -6.63 14.02 14.14
C THR A 23 -5.27 14.62 13.77
N THR A 24 -4.96 14.64 12.47
CA THR A 24 -3.95 15.58 12.00
C THR A 24 -4.56 16.95 12.29
N GLY A 25 -3.99 17.72 13.21
CA GLY A 25 -4.45 19.08 13.52
C GLY A 25 -4.35 20.07 12.35
N LYS A 26 -4.21 19.57 11.12
CA LYS A 26 -4.16 20.28 9.85
C LYS A 26 -5.37 19.92 9.00
N GLY A 27 -6.03 20.93 8.45
CA GLY A 27 -7.15 20.74 7.53
C GLY A 27 -6.72 20.24 6.14
N ALA A 28 -7.67 19.74 5.35
CA ALA A 28 -7.41 19.26 3.99
C ALA A 28 -6.77 20.34 3.09
N HIS A 29 -7.24 21.58 3.18
CA HIS A 29 -6.69 22.73 2.45
C HIS A 29 -5.19 22.93 2.74
N GLU A 30 -4.80 22.89 4.01
CA GLU A 30 -3.39 23.08 4.41
C GLU A 30 -2.50 21.96 3.87
N ILE A 31 -2.96 20.71 3.96
CA ILE A 31 -2.20 19.55 3.46
C ILE A 31 -2.01 19.67 1.94
N ILE A 32 -3.09 20.01 1.20
CA ILE A 32 -3.05 20.13 -0.27
C ILE A 32 -2.10 21.27 -0.68
N ALA A 33 -2.21 22.44 -0.06
CA ALA A 33 -1.38 23.61 -0.38
C ALA A 33 0.10 23.39 -0.04
N GLN A 34 0.39 22.65 1.04
CA GLN A 34 1.76 22.37 1.49
C GLN A 34 2.41 21.18 0.78
N ARG A 35 1.64 20.30 0.12
CA ARG A 35 2.18 19.10 -0.52
C ARG A 35 3.27 19.47 -1.55
N ARG A 36 4.43 18.83 -1.44
CA ARG A 36 5.50 18.86 -2.44
C ARG A 36 5.85 17.43 -2.82
N SER A 37 6.28 17.21 -4.06
CA SER A 37 6.76 15.90 -4.48
C SER A 37 8.15 15.66 -3.87
N ALA A 38 8.31 14.58 -3.11
CA ALA A 38 9.63 14.18 -2.61
C ALA A 38 10.44 13.61 -3.78
N VAL A 39 11.49 14.33 -4.20
CA VAL A 39 12.36 13.95 -5.32
C VAL A 39 13.58 13.16 -4.85
N ALA A 40 13.99 13.36 -3.59
CA ALA A 40 15.06 12.62 -2.94
C ALA A 40 14.64 12.22 -1.52
N MET A 41 15.03 11.02 -1.11
CA MET A 41 14.85 10.51 0.25
C MET A 41 16.19 10.55 0.99
N ASP A 42 16.17 10.69 2.31
CA ASP A 42 17.39 10.81 3.14
C ASP A 42 18.22 9.52 3.23
N GLY A 43 17.68 8.39 2.77
CA GLY A 43 18.29 7.07 2.80
C GLY A 43 18.52 6.52 4.21
N ARG A 44 18.00 7.15 5.26
CA ARG A 44 18.23 6.80 6.68
C ARG A 44 16.94 6.50 7.43
N SER A 45 15.88 7.24 7.15
CA SER A 45 14.59 7.08 7.81
C SER A 45 13.99 5.70 7.58
N THR A 46 13.37 5.15 8.63
CA THR A 46 12.64 3.88 8.59
C THR A 46 11.15 4.10 8.79
N LEU A 47 10.35 3.14 8.35
CA LEU A 47 8.91 3.12 8.51
C LEU A 47 8.50 1.77 9.10
N GLU A 48 7.56 1.74 10.02
CA GLU A 48 6.99 0.49 10.51
C GLU A 48 5.92 -0.04 9.54
N SER A 49 5.86 -1.36 9.37
CA SER A 49 4.87 -2.02 8.50
C SER A 49 3.43 -1.61 8.82
N GLU A 50 3.06 -1.49 10.10
CA GLU A 50 1.74 -1.01 10.52
C GLU A 50 1.42 0.35 9.91
N ARG A 51 2.34 1.31 9.99
CA ARG A 51 2.14 2.65 9.44
C ARG A 51 2.08 2.63 7.91
N PHE A 52 2.88 1.80 7.26
CA PHE A 52 2.79 1.60 5.82
C PHE A 52 1.42 1.05 5.40
N PHE A 53 0.92 0.05 6.14
CA PHE A 53 -0.39 -0.53 5.91
C PHE A 53 -1.54 0.46 6.18
N GLU A 54 -1.42 1.32 7.20
CA GLU A 54 -2.31 2.46 7.40
C GLU A 54 -2.31 3.44 6.22
N MET A 55 -1.15 3.67 5.58
CA MET A 55 -1.09 4.51 4.38
C MET A 55 -1.74 3.80 3.18
N MET A 56 -1.50 2.51 3.01
CA MET A 56 -2.09 1.72 1.93
C MET A 56 -3.61 1.59 2.05
N SER A 57 -4.15 1.52 3.29
CA SER A 57 -5.60 1.43 3.50
C SER A 57 -6.36 2.66 3.00
N ARG A 58 -5.73 3.86 2.99
CA ARG A 58 -6.36 5.10 2.51
C ARG A 58 -6.53 5.15 1.00
N VAL A 59 -5.71 4.38 0.28
CA VAL A 59 -5.81 4.28 -1.18
C VAL A 59 -6.68 3.09 -1.61
N LEU A 60 -7.39 2.45 -0.68
CA LEU A 60 -8.44 1.49 -1.01
C LEU A 60 -9.77 2.22 -1.24
N PRO A 61 -10.55 1.84 -2.26
CA PRO A 61 -11.91 2.32 -2.43
C PRO A 61 -12.75 1.95 -1.21
N ARG A 62 -13.28 2.95 -0.52
CA ARG A 62 -14.14 2.76 0.66
C ARG A 62 -15.34 3.69 0.57
N LYS A 63 -16.50 3.17 0.96
CA LYS A 63 -17.71 3.98 1.13
C LYS A 63 -17.47 5.05 2.20
N GLY A 64 -17.98 6.26 2.00
CA GLY A 64 -17.79 7.41 2.89
C GLY A 64 -16.43 8.10 2.74
N ASN A 65 -15.58 7.69 1.79
CA ASN A 65 -14.36 8.43 1.48
C ASN A 65 -14.66 9.48 0.39
N PRO A 66 -14.56 10.79 0.70
CA PRO A 66 -14.94 11.85 -0.24
C PRO A 66 -14.10 11.87 -1.52
N VAL A 67 -12.87 11.34 -1.49
CA VAL A 67 -12.03 11.21 -2.69
C VAL A 67 -12.56 10.13 -3.63
N TRP A 68 -12.99 8.99 -3.08
CA TRP A 68 -13.54 7.89 -3.87
C TRP A 68 -14.99 8.12 -4.29
N GLU A 69 -15.76 8.88 -3.52
CA GLU A 69 -17.14 9.26 -3.86
C GLU A 69 -17.22 10.40 -4.87
N SER A 70 -16.16 11.19 -5.05
CA SER A 70 -16.11 12.30 -6.03
C SER A 70 -15.68 11.89 -7.43
N ILE A 71 -15.17 10.66 -7.62
CA ILE A 71 -14.82 10.14 -8.95
C ILE A 71 -16.01 9.40 -9.58
N SER A 72 -16.19 9.56 -10.89
CA SER A 72 -17.35 9.01 -11.62
C SER A 72 -17.15 7.58 -12.14
N TRP A 73 -16.00 6.96 -11.89
CA TRP A 73 -15.67 5.62 -12.39
C TRP A 73 -15.29 4.66 -11.26
N ILE A 74 -15.54 3.37 -11.49
CA ILE A 74 -15.14 2.30 -10.57
C ILE A 74 -13.61 2.20 -10.57
N PRO A 75 -12.94 2.22 -9.40
CA PRO A 75 -11.49 2.05 -9.31
C PRO A 75 -11.04 0.71 -9.89
N SER A 76 -10.51 0.76 -11.12
CA SER A 76 -10.17 -0.43 -11.91
C SER A 76 -8.67 -0.76 -11.90
N ILE A 77 -7.87 0.02 -11.16
CA ILE A 77 -6.40 -0.11 -11.13
C ILE A 77 -5.97 -0.75 -9.81
N HIS A 78 -5.27 -1.87 -9.90
CA HIS A 78 -4.55 -2.51 -8.79
C HIS A 78 -3.12 -1.96 -8.72
N LEU A 79 -2.49 -1.95 -7.53
CA LEU A 79 -1.13 -1.44 -7.38
C LEU A 79 -0.12 -2.58 -7.28
N GLY A 80 0.91 -2.56 -8.14
CA GLY A 80 2.15 -3.30 -7.91
C GLY A 80 3.13 -2.42 -7.12
N LEU A 81 3.69 -2.96 -6.05
CA LEU A 81 4.54 -2.23 -5.10
C LEU A 81 5.88 -2.94 -4.94
N PHE A 82 6.98 -2.25 -5.24
CA PHE A 82 8.32 -2.73 -4.94
C PHE A 82 8.79 -2.18 -3.59
N VAL A 83 9.03 -3.07 -2.62
CA VAL A 83 9.39 -2.73 -1.24
C VAL A 83 10.87 -3.06 -0.97
N HIS A 84 11.59 -2.13 -0.32
CA HIS A 84 13.01 -2.23 0.11
C HIS A 84 13.16 -2.18 1.70
N HIS A 85 14.29 -2.54 2.37
CA HIS A 85 14.57 -2.79 3.86
C HIS A 85 14.27 -1.72 4.93
N ARG A 86 13.98 -0.50 4.48
CA ARG A 86 13.66 0.62 5.37
C ARG A 86 12.29 0.46 6.02
N LEU A 87 11.47 -0.42 5.46
CA LEU A 87 10.22 -0.87 6.04
C LEU A 87 10.49 -2.01 7.03
N GLN A 88 10.30 -1.73 8.32
CA GLN A 88 10.46 -2.73 9.37
C GLN A 88 9.24 -3.65 9.44
N GLY A 89 9.49 -4.95 9.59
CA GLY A 89 8.44 -5.96 9.70
C GLY A 89 7.81 -6.39 8.37
N LEU A 90 8.32 -5.94 7.22
CA LEU A 90 7.93 -6.45 5.90
C LEU A 90 9.16 -6.88 5.09
N VAL A 91 9.10 -8.05 4.47
CA VAL A 91 10.20 -8.56 3.65
C VAL A 91 10.32 -7.70 2.38
N PRO A 92 11.53 -7.30 1.95
CA PRO A 92 11.71 -6.63 0.66
C PRO A 92 11.26 -7.51 -0.50
N GLY A 93 10.51 -6.95 -1.45
CA GLY A 93 9.96 -7.72 -2.55
C GLY A 93 8.89 -7.00 -3.35
N LEU A 94 8.28 -7.73 -4.28
CA LEU A 94 7.15 -7.25 -5.07
C LEU A 94 5.84 -7.68 -4.41
N TYR A 95 4.95 -6.72 -4.18
CA TYR A 95 3.64 -6.92 -3.56
C TYR A 95 2.54 -6.39 -4.47
N ALA A 96 1.32 -6.93 -4.35
CA ALA A 96 0.14 -6.46 -5.06
C ALA A 96 -0.93 -5.99 -4.07
N LEU A 97 -1.35 -4.73 -4.18
CA LEU A 97 -2.53 -4.20 -3.48
C LEU A 97 -3.75 -4.34 -4.40
N VAL A 98 -4.58 -5.33 -4.10
CA VAL A 98 -5.79 -5.62 -4.88
C VAL A 98 -6.95 -4.77 -4.37
N ARG A 99 -7.27 -3.68 -5.09
CA ARG A 99 -8.34 -2.74 -4.71
C ARG A 99 -9.77 -3.26 -4.90
N ARG A 100 -9.96 -4.26 -5.77
CA ARG A 100 -11.24 -4.92 -6.02
C ARG A 100 -11.16 -6.35 -5.53
N PRO A 101 -11.78 -6.70 -4.39
CA PRO A 101 -11.67 -8.04 -3.81
C PRO A 101 -12.03 -9.15 -4.81
N GLU A 102 -13.01 -8.92 -5.69
CA GLU A 102 -13.45 -9.88 -6.70
C GLU A 102 -12.38 -10.20 -7.76
N ALA A 103 -11.36 -9.36 -7.93
CA ALA A 103 -10.27 -9.61 -8.87
C ALA A 103 -9.12 -10.43 -8.28
N PHE A 104 -9.13 -10.70 -6.97
CA PHE A 104 -7.99 -11.32 -6.27
C PHE A 104 -7.66 -12.70 -6.83
N GLU A 105 -8.63 -13.60 -6.92
CA GLU A 105 -8.39 -14.98 -7.38
C GLU A 105 -7.95 -15.02 -8.86
N THR A 106 -8.55 -14.19 -9.71
CA THR A 106 -8.14 -14.08 -11.13
C THR A 106 -6.71 -13.57 -11.26
N LEU A 107 -6.34 -12.54 -10.49
CA LEU A 107 -4.99 -11.99 -10.51
C LEU A 107 -3.98 -13.02 -9.99
N LYS A 108 -4.30 -13.67 -8.86
CA LYS A 108 -3.47 -14.71 -8.25
C LYS A 108 -3.25 -15.88 -9.21
N GLY A 109 -4.30 -16.38 -9.85
CA GLY A 109 -4.21 -17.47 -10.83
C GLY A 109 -3.46 -17.11 -12.11
N SER A 110 -3.29 -15.82 -12.41
CA SER A 110 -2.52 -15.33 -13.56
C SER A 110 -1.04 -15.08 -13.24
N MET A 111 -0.66 -15.12 -11.96
CA MET A 111 0.73 -14.91 -11.53
C MET A 111 1.55 -16.19 -11.71
N ARG A 112 2.85 -16.04 -11.96
CA ARG A 112 3.77 -17.16 -11.92
C ARG A 112 3.91 -17.66 -10.49
N SER A 113 4.16 -18.96 -10.33
CA SER A 113 4.38 -19.61 -9.03
C SER A 113 5.44 -18.92 -8.17
N GLU A 114 6.46 -18.33 -8.80
CA GLU A 114 7.52 -17.60 -8.08
C GLU A 114 7.05 -16.31 -7.37
N PHE A 115 5.84 -15.83 -7.67
CA PHE A 115 5.26 -14.60 -7.12
C PHE A 115 4.09 -14.86 -6.15
N LEU A 116 3.81 -16.12 -5.81
CA LEU A 116 2.72 -16.57 -4.92
C LEU A 116 3.26 -17.09 -3.58
#